data_AF-A0A2K8SSE7-F1
#
_entry.id   AF-A0A2K8SSE7-F1
#
_cell.length_a   1.000
_cell.length_b   1.000
_cell.length_c   1.000
_cell.angle_alpha   90.00
_cell.angle_beta   90.00
_cell.angle_gamma   90.00
#
_symmetry.space_group_name_H-M   'P 1'
#
loop_
_entity.id
_entity.type
_entity.pdbx_description
1 polymer ?
#
loop_
_entity_poly.entity_id
_entity_poly.type
_entity_poly.pdbx_seq_one_letter_code
_entity_poly.pdbx_strand_id
1 'polypeptide(L)'
;MCLPSPNPPSGCTITGSNKLTFTGNSFSTDINSVFKIADLAYFNGTVVKGTSVEEVPLNLNVSFSSPVGISQVFDLKLHLVNTPNDATNSEEENADFVFIDENLSNPTFTFEGNEYTLELTGFNPDLDQISIKALEGGTTKTAIYAKIKSIPEPATVAGLFLVGMYLISSKKLLEKKH
;
A
#
# COMPACT_ATOMS: atom_id res chain seq x y z
N MET A 1 -12.40 -5.54 -34.17
CA MET A 1 -11.40 -5.37 -33.09
C MET A 1 -11.02 -3.91 -33.07
N CYS A 2 -11.38 -3.19 -32.01
CA CYS A 2 -11.02 -1.78 -31.85
C CYS A 2 -9.93 -1.67 -30.79
N LEU A 3 -8.99 -0.74 -30.99
CA LEU A 3 -8.04 -0.37 -29.96
C LEU A 3 -8.79 0.29 -28.79
N PRO A 4 -8.28 0.18 -27.55
CA PRO A 4 -8.83 0.90 -26.41
C PRO A 4 -8.98 2.39 -26.74
N SER A 5 -10.20 2.92 -26.64
CA SER A 5 -10.54 4.31 -26.94
C SER A 5 -11.53 4.80 -25.89
N PRO A 6 -11.43 6.06 -25.42
CA PRO A 6 -12.41 6.64 -24.50
C PRO A 6 -13.82 6.77 -25.10
N ASN A 7 -13.96 6.71 -26.43
CA ASN A 7 -15.25 6.71 -27.12
C ASN A 7 -15.24 5.63 -28.23
N PRO A 8 -15.47 4.36 -27.92
CA PRO A 8 -15.55 3.32 -28.95
C PRO A 8 -16.82 3.47 -29.78
N PRO A 9 -16.77 3.20 -31.10
CA PRO A 9 -17.97 3.17 -31.93
C PRO A 9 -18.95 2.09 -31.45
N SER A 10 -20.25 2.40 -31.48
CA SER A 10 -21.32 1.51 -31.07
C SER A 10 -21.26 0.18 -31.84
N GLY A 11 -21.21 -0.93 -31.09
CA GLY A 11 -21.09 -2.29 -31.63
C GLY A 11 -19.68 -2.88 -31.62
N CYS A 12 -18.67 -2.17 -31.10
CA CYS A 12 -17.32 -2.71 -30.95
C CYS A 12 -17.08 -3.23 -29.52
N THR A 13 -16.89 -4.54 -29.35
CA THR A 13 -16.42 -5.12 -28.09
C THR A 13 -14.95 -4.71 -27.89
N ILE A 14 -14.66 -3.95 -26.84
CA ILE A 14 -13.28 -3.73 -26.39
C ILE A 14 -12.78 -5.05 -25.81
N THR A 15 -11.90 -5.73 -26.53
CA THR A 15 -11.33 -7.01 -26.13
C THR A 15 -9.97 -6.81 -25.47
N GLY A 16 -9.77 -7.36 -24.28
CA GLY A 16 -8.49 -7.41 -23.59
C GLY A 16 -8.67 -7.96 -22.18
N SER A 17 -7.67 -8.66 -21.66
CA SER A 17 -7.67 -9.07 -20.26
C SER A 17 -7.53 -7.84 -19.35
N ASN A 18 -8.04 -7.97 -18.12
CA ASN A 18 -7.75 -7.02 -17.05
C ASN A 18 -6.25 -6.77 -16.94
N LYS A 19 -5.90 -5.49 -16.75
CA LYS A 19 -4.50 -5.08 -16.72
C LYS A 19 -4.28 -4.00 -15.67
N LEU A 20 -3.35 -4.27 -14.77
CA LEU A 20 -2.79 -3.30 -13.84
C LEU A 20 -1.44 -2.83 -14.35
N THR A 21 -1.21 -1.53 -14.32
CA THR A 21 0.09 -0.91 -14.60
C THR A 21 0.48 -0.07 -13.40
N PHE A 22 1.66 -0.35 -12.86
CA PHE A 22 2.21 0.31 -11.69
C PHE A 22 3.49 1.06 -12.08
N THR A 23 3.66 2.29 -11.60
CA THR A 23 4.87 3.09 -11.83
C THR A 23 5.29 3.75 -10.52
N GLY A 24 6.42 3.31 -9.97
CA GLY A 24 6.98 3.89 -8.75
C GLY A 24 7.36 5.36 -8.94
N ASN A 25 7.16 6.16 -7.89
CA ASN A 25 7.52 7.57 -7.86
C ASN A 25 8.64 7.80 -6.84
N SER A 26 9.54 8.74 -7.13
CA SER A 26 10.44 9.29 -6.10
C SER A 26 9.63 10.19 -5.16
N PHE A 27 10.01 10.23 -3.88
CA PHE A 27 9.34 11.05 -2.89
C PHE A 27 10.34 11.71 -1.93
N SER A 28 9.89 12.79 -1.29
CA SER A 28 10.52 13.42 -0.14
C SER A 28 9.40 13.75 0.84
N THR A 29 9.45 13.21 2.04
CA THR A 29 8.35 13.30 3.01
C THR A 29 8.90 13.39 4.42
N ASP A 30 8.10 13.97 5.31
CA ASP A 30 8.29 13.86 6.74
C ASP A 30 7.61 12.59 7.29
N ILE A 31 8.03 12.16 8.48
CA ILE A 31 7.31 11.15 9.25
C ILE A 31 5.89 11.65 9.53
N ASN A 32 4.93 10.75 9.44
CA ASN A 32 3.50 10.96 9.58
C ASN A 32 2.82 11.81 8.49
N SER A 33 3.54 12.25 7.47
CA SER A 33 2.97 12.91 6.30
C SER A 33 2.58 11.89 5.23
N VAL A 34 1.44 12.13 4.58
CA VAL A 34 0.98 11.33 3.43
C VAL A 34 1.76 11.76 2.19
N PHE A 35 2.27 10.81 1.43
CA PHE A 35 2.97 11.05 0.18
C PHE A 35 2.56 10.04 -0.89
N LYS A 36 2.69 10.46 -2.15
CA LYS A 36 2.47 9.57 -3.29
C LYS A 36 3.66 8.64 -3.47
N ILE A 37 3.42 7.34 -3.49
CA ILE A 37 4.47 6.32 -3.69
C ILE A 37 4.48 5.75 -5.11
N ALA A 38 3.33 5.75 -5.80
CA ALA A 38 3.22 5.23 -7.14
C ALA A 38 2.01 5.77 -7.91
N ASP A 39 2.06 5.65 -9.23
CA ASP A 39 0.91 5.72 -10.12
C ASP A 39 0.36 4.32 -10.40
N LEU A 40 -0.96 4.21 -10.48
CA LEU A 40 -1.68 2.99 -10.80
C LEU A 40 -2.66 3.25 -11.94
N ALA A 41 -2.67 2.38 -12.95
CA ALA A 41 -3.72 2.33 -13.95
C ALA A 41 -4.35 0.94 -13.96
N TYR A 42 -5.67 0.88 -13.82
CA TYR A 42 -6.47 -0.32 -13.97
C TYR A 42 -7.31 -0.23 -15.24
N PHE A 43 -7.05 -1.13 -16.18
CA PHE A 43 -7.91 -1.35 -17.34
C PHE A 43 -8.83 -2.54 -17.04
N ASN A 44 -10.13 -2.26 -17.01
CA ASN A 44 -11.16 -3.28 -16.92
C ASN A 44 -11.48 -3.77 -18.34
N GLY A 45 -11.16 -5.02 -18.62
CA GLY A 45 -11.46 -5.67 -19.89
C GLY A 45 -12.25 -6.95 -19.67
N THR A 46 -12.93 -7.41 -20.71
CA THR A 46 -13.84 -8.55 -20.57
C THR A 46 -13.08 -9.88 -20.43
N VAL A 47 -13.36 -10.61 -19.34
CA VAL A 47 -12.82 -11.94 -19.05
C VAL A 47 -13.91 -13.01 -19.07
N VAL A 48 -13.53 -14.26 -19.34
CA VAL A 48 -14.48 -15.39 -19.27
C VAL A 48 -14.80 -15.69 -17.80
N LYS A 49 -16.06 -15.98 -17.51
CA LYS A 49 -16.50 -16.34 -16.16
C LYS A 49 -15.68 -17.52 -15.61
N GLY A 50 -15.12 -17.34 -14.41
CA GLY A 50 -14.30 -18.35 -13.73
C GLY A 50 -12.84 -18.41 -14.19
N THR A 51 -12.40 -17.52 -15.07
CA THR A 51 -10.99 -17.43 -15.50
C THR A 51 -10.29 -16.17 -15.00
N SER A 52 -10.97 -15.34 -14.20
CA SER A 52 -10.36 -14.12 -13.69
C SER A 52 -9.41 -14.42 -12.52
N VAL A 53 -8.46 -13.51 -12.34
CA VAL A 53 -7.55 -13.50 -11.20
C VAL A 53 -8.20 -12.69 -10.08
N GLU A 54 -8.18 -13.22 -8.86
CA GLU A 54 -8.76 -12.56 -7.67
C GLU A 54 -7.74 -11.67 -6.95
N GLU A 55 -6.44 -11.96 -7.07
CA GLU A 55 -5.38 -11.16 -6.46
C GLU A 55 -4.10 -11.11 -7.31
N VAL A 56 -3.40 -9.99 -7.27
CA VAL A 56 -2.05 -9.85 -7.85
C VAL A 56 -1.05 -9.35 -6.79
N PRO A 57 0.18 -9.90 -6.77
CA PRO A 57 1.22 -9.41 -5.88
C PRO A 57 1.69 -8.02 -6.32
N LEU A 58 1.98 -7.16 -5.34
CA LEU A 58 2.63 -5.87 -5.50
C LEU A 58 3.91 -5.85 -4.65
N ASN A 59 5.05 -6.11 -5.28
CA ASN A 59 6.35 -6.01 -4.62
C ASN A 59 6.87 -4.57 -4.73
N LEU A 60 6.77 -3.83 -3.64
CA LEU A 60 7.19 -2.44 -3.59
C LEU A 60 8.63 -2.35 -3.07
N ASN A 61 9.58 -2.07 -3.97
CA ASN A 61 10.98 -1.83 -3.61
C ASN A 61 11.20 -0.34 -3.32
N VAL A 62 11.41 0.00 -2.05
CA VAL A 62 11.58 1.37 -1.58
C VAL A 62 13.01 1.58 -1.11
N SER A 63 13.65 2.62 -1.64
CA SER A 63 15.00 3.04 -1.24
C SER A 63 14.95 4.32 -0.41
N PHE A 64 15.58 4.29 0.76
CA PHE A 64 15.76 5.43 1.66
C PHE A 64 17.22 5.89 1.59
N SER A 65 17.48 7.20 1.55
CA SER A 65 18.75 7.74 1.03
C SER A 65 19.67 8.45 2.03
N SER A 66 19.31 8.63 3.31
CA SER A 66 20.16 9.43 4.22
C SER A 66 20.06 9.08 5.70
N PRO A 67 21.18 9.10 6.44
CA PRO A 67 22.59 9.14 6.03
C PRO A 67 23.17 7.78 5.60
N VAL A 68 22.50 6.66 5.91
CA VAL A 68 22.82 5.33 5.39
C VAL A 68 21.69 4.90 4.47
N GLY A 69 22.01 4.57 3.21
CA GLY A 69 21.00 4.12 2.27
C GLY A 69 20.56 2.68 2.55
N ILE A 70 19.26 2.42 2.62
CA ILE A 70 18.71 1.06 2.66
C ILE A 70 17.68 0.88 1.54
N SER A 71 17.49 -0.36 1.11
CA SER A 71 16.38 -0.74 0.23
C SER A 71 15.56 -1.83 0.90
N GLN A 72 14.26 -1.60 1.02
CA GLN A 72 13.31 -2.55 1.61
C GLN A 72 12.31 -2.97 0.55
N VAL A 73 12.00 -4.27 0.51
CA VAL A 73 10.93 -4.82 -0.31
C VAL A 73 9.74 -5.07 0.58
N PHE A 74 8.60 -4.48 0.21
CA PHE A 74 7.32 -4.69 0.85
C PHE A 74 6.43 -5.54 -0.05
N ASP A 75 6.04 -6.71 0.45
CA ASP A 75 5.18 -7.65 -0.27
C ASP A 75 3.72 -7.36 0.07
N LEU A 76 3.05 -6.72 -0.88
CA LEU A 76 1.66 -6.27 -0.77
C LEU A 76 0.80 -7.03 -1.78
N LYS A 77 -0.52 -6.89 -1.67
CA LYS A 77 -1.47 -7.47 -2.61
C LYS A 77 -2.52 -6.45 -3.04
N LEU A 78 -2.88 -6.52 -4.32
CA LEU A 78 -4.07 -5.87 -4.86
C LEU A 78 -5.09 -6.97 -5.17
N HIS A 79 -6.29 -6.82 -4.65
CA HIS A 79 -7.42 -7.70 -4.93
C HIS A 79 -8.24 -7.14 -6.09
N LEU A 80 -8.79 -8.03 -6.89
CA LEU A 80 -9.63 -7.72 -8.04
C LEU A 80 -11.01 -8.35 -7.82
N VAL A 81 -12.06 -7.56 -8.03
CA VAL A 81 -13.45 -8.06 -8.05
C VAL A 81 -13.99 -7.86 -9.44
N ASN A 82 -14.31 -8.97 -10.10
CA ASN A 82 -14.95 -8.98 -11.41
C ASN A 82 -16.45 -9.14 -11.26
N THR A 83 -17.18 -8.12 -11.70
CA THR A 83 -18.62 -8.06 -11.62
C THR A 83 -19.22 -8.73 -12.87
N PRO A 84 -20.18 -9.67 -12.73
CA PRO A 84 -20.86 -10.21 -13.90
C PRO A 84 -21.60 -9.11 -14.68
N ASN A 85 -21.22 -8.93 -15.95
CA ASN A 85 -21.89 -7.98 -16.83
C ASN A 85 -23.34 -8.42 -17.13
N ASP A 86 -24.30 -7.59 -16.73
CA ASP A 86 -25.73 -7.76 -17.05
C ASP A 86 -26.24 -6.56 -17.85
N ALA A 87 -27.00 -6.83 -18.91
CA ALA A 87 -27.61 -5.80 -19.76
C ALA A 87 -28.74 -5.02 -19.05
N THR A 88 -29.28 -5.53 -17.93
CA THR A 88 -30.28 -4.82 -17.13
C THR A 88 -29.66 -3.84 -16.13
N ASN A 89 -28.37 -3.96 -15.87
CA ASN A 89 -27.62 -3.12 -14.95
C ASN A 89 -27.12 -1.86 -15.64
N SER A 90 -26.92 -0.80 -14.86
CA SER A 90 -26.15 0.37 -15.29
C SER A 90 -24.68 0.00 -15.55
N GLU A 91 -23.98 0.84 -16.33
CA GLU A 91 -22.55 0.66 -16.56
C GLU A 91 -21.72 0.65 -15.26
N GLU A 92 -22.15 1.41 -14.25
CA GLU A 92 -21.49 1.47 -12.96
C GLU A 92 -21.70 0.22 -12.11
N GLU A 93 -22.89 -0.40 -12.19
CA GLU A 93 -23.19 -1.67 -11.53
C GLU A 93 -22.46 -2.85 -12.17
N ASN A 94 -22.03 -2.71 -13.42
CA ASN A 94 -21.18 -3.67 -14.12
C ASN A 94 -19.67 -3.39 -13.95
N ALA A 95 -19.28 -2.35 -13.19
CA ALA A 95 -17.88 -2.00 -13.05
C ALA A 95 -17.09 -3.02 -12.21
N ASP A 96 -15.82 -3.18 -12.54
CA ASP A 96 -14.89 -3.99 -11.78
C ASP A 96 -14.11 -3.14 -10.79
N PHE A 97 -13.68 -3.77 -9.69
CA PHE A 97 -13.01 -3.11 -8.58
C PHE A 97 -11.60 -3.63 -8.38
N VAL A 98 -10.72 -2.72 -7.94
CA VAL A 98 -9.40 -3.06 -7.41
C VAL A 98 -9.27 -2.44 -6.05
N PHE A 99 -8.82 -3.22 -5.06
CA PHE A 99 -8.64 -2.73 -3.70
C PHE A 99 -7.36 -3.25 -3.04
N ILE A 100 -6.87 -2.49 -2.07
CA ILE A 100 -5.67 -2.83 -1.28
C ILE A 100 -6.06 -3.78 -0.16
N ASP A 101 -5.27 -4.83 0.06
CA ASP A 101 -5.44 -5.69 1.25
C ASP A 101 -5.03 -4.95 2.53
N GLU A 102 -6.01 -4.55 3.33
CA GLU A 102 -5.78 -3.82 4.58
C GLU A 102 -5.00 -4.64 5.63
N ASN A 103 -5.00 -5.97 5.54
CA ASN A 103 -4.22 -6.80 6.47
C ASN A 103 -2.73 -6.76 6.18
N LEU A 104 -2.35 -6.41 4.95
CA LEU A 104 -0.95 -6.34 4.49
C LEU A 104 -0.48 -4.90 4.30
N SER A 105 -1.32 -3.89 4.54
CA SER A 105 -1.01 -2.49 4.24
C SER A 105 -0.02 -1.82 5.20
N ASN A 106 0.46 -2.50 6.24
CA ASN A 106 1.26 -1.93 7.34
C ASN A 106 2.57 -2.69 7.65
N PRO A 107 3.42 -3.02 6.67
CA PRO A 107 4.69 -3.68 6.97
C PRO A 107 5.65 -2.80 7.78
N THR A 108 6.42 -3.44 8.67
CA THR A 108 7.45 -2.75 9.47
C THR A 108 8.83 -2.88 8.84
N PHE A 109 9.70 -1.91 9.11
CA PHE A 109 11.10 -1.93 8.71
C PHE A 109 11.96 -1.15 9.70
N THR A 110 13.26 -1.47 9.74
CA THR A 110 14.23 -0.76 10.57
C THR A 110 15.05 0.19 9.70
N PHE A 111 15.19 1.42 10.15
CA PHE A 111 16.06 2.42 9.55
C PHE A 111 16.83 3.15 10.64
N GLU A 112 18.16 3.20 10.53
CA GLU A 112 19.04 3.80 11.54
C GLU A 112 18.81 3.31 12.99
N GLY A 113 18.46 2.02 13.14
CA GLY A 113 18.18 1.42 14.44
C GLY A 113 16.79 1.72 15.02
N ASN A 114 15.97 2.56 14.36
CA ASN A 114 14.59 2.82 14.74
C ASN A 114 13.63 1.95 13.91
N GLU A 115 12.52 1.52 14.52
CA GLU A 115 11.48 0.77 13.84
C GLU A 115 10.38 1.69 13.30
N TYR A 116 9.98 1.45 12.07
CA TYR A 116 8.96 2.21 11.35
C TYR A 116 7.93 1.28 10.72
N THR A 117 6.77 1.83 10.42
CA THR A 117 5.75 1.20 9.57
C THR A 117 5.60 2.01 8.28
N LEU A 118 5.59 1.33 7.14
CA LEU A 118 5.07 1.89 5.90
C LEU A 118 3.59 1.52 5.81
N GLU A 119 2.71 2.51 5.91
CA GLU A 119 1.26 2.33 5.75
C GLU A 119 0.85 2.74 4.34
N LEU A 120 0.15 1.88 3.60
CA LEU A 120 -0.59 2.32 2.41
C LEU A 120 -1.91 2.95 2.84
N THR A 121 -2.09 4.25 2.57
CA THR A 121 -3.29 5.00 3.00
C THR A 121 -4.43 4.92 1.99
N GLY A 122 -4.17 4.40 0.79
CA GLY A 122 -5.19 4.21 -0.25
C GLY A 122 -4.85 4.90 -1.56
N PHE A 123 -5.92 5.23 -2.30
CA PHE A 123 -5.88 5.81 -3.63
C PHE A 123 -6.17 7.31 -3.66
N ASN A 124 -6.35 7.93 -2.49
CA ASN A 124 -6.60 9.34 -2.31
C ASN A 124 -5.73 9.85 -1.13
N PRO A 125 -5.15 11.06 -1.21
CA PRO A 125 -4.32 11.58 -0.12
C PRO A 125 -5.12 12.06 1.10
N ASP A 126 -6.38 12.43 0.89
CA ASP A 126 -7.21 13.13 1.87
C ASP A 126 -8.33 12.23 2.44
N LEU A 127 -8.60 11.09 1.78
CA LEU A 127 -9.66 10.16 2.12
C LEU A 127 -9.11 8.73 2.18
N ASP A 128 -9.66 7.93 3.08
CA ASP A 128 -9.35 6.50 3.21
C ASP A 128 -10.02 5.70 2.07
N GLN A 129 -9.61 5.99 0.83
CA GLN A 129 -10.13 5.33 -0.36
C GLN A 129 -9.29 4.09 -0.67
N ILE A 130 -9.69 2.93 -0.16
CA ILE A 130 -8.96 1.66 -0.37
C ILE A 130 -9.32 0.93 -1.67
N SER A 131 -10.29 1.44 -2.43
CA SER A 131 -10.78 0.82 -3.68
C SER A 131 -10.98 1.82 -4.82
N ILE A 132 -10.70 1.38 -6.05
CA ILE A 132 -11.08 2.06 -7.29
C ILE A 132 -11.99 1.18 -8.13
N LYS A 133 -12.81 1.81 -8.99
CA LYS A 133 -13.67 1.14 -9.97
C LYS A 133 -13.27 1.52 -11.39
N ALA A 134 -13.44 0.61 -12.35
CA ALA A 134 -13.31 0.89 -13.78
C ALA A 134 -14.49 0.29 -14.55
N LEU A 135 -15.12 1.10 -15.42
CA LEU A 135 -16.18 0.64 -16.31
C LEU A 135 -15.62 -0.36 -17.33
N GLU A 136 -16.48 -1.24 -17.84
CA GLU A 136 -16.13 -2.21 -18.89
C GLU A 136 -15.46 -1.54 -20.10
N GLY A 137 -14.27 -2.04 -20.48
CA GLY A 137 -13.45 -1.48 -21.56
C GLY A 137 -12.78 -0.14 -21.20
N GLY A 138 -12.98 0.37 -19.99
CA GLY A 138 -12.44 1.62 -19.48
C GLY A 138 -11.11 1.47 -18.76
N THR A 139 -10.43 2.59 -18.55
CA THR A 139 -9.22 2.67 -17.70
C THR A 139 -9.41 3.71 -16.61
N THR A 140 -9.26 3.29 -15.36
CA THR A 140 -9.14 4.20 -14.22
C THR A 140 -7.68 4.42 -13.90
N LYS A 141 -7.28 5.69 -13.79
CA LYS A 141 -5.93 6.08 -13.37
C LYS A 141 -6.02 6.73 -12.00
N THR A 142 -5.14 6.33 -11.10
CA THR A 142 -5.03 6.88 -9.75
C THR A 142 -3.57 6.84 -9.30
N ALA A 143 -3.31 7.25 -8.07
CA ALA A 143 -2.05 7.08 -7.38
C ALA A 143 -2.24 6.17 -6.15
N ILE A 144 -1.15 5.57 -5.68
CA ILE A 144 -1.11 4.94 -4.36
C ILE A 144 -0.40 5.91 -3.43
N TYR A 145 -1.03 6.13 -2.28
CA TYR A 145 -0.52 6.98 -1.22
C TYR A 145 -0.05 6.14 -0.04
N ALA A 146 0.98 6.63 0.63
CA ALA A 146 1.58 5.99 1.78
C ALA A 146 1.94 6.99 2.86
N LYS A 147 2.19 6.48 4.06
CA LYS A 147 2.61 7.23 5.23
C LYS A 147 3.64 6.41 6.00
N ILE A 148 4.72 7.06 6.46
CA ILE A 148 5.70 6.41 7.33
C ILE A 148 5.38 6.80 8.77
N LYS A 149 5.18 5.81 9.64
CA LYS A 149 4.92 6.00 11.09
C LYS A 149 6.11 5.48 11.89
N SER A 150 6.50 6.22 12.93
CA SER A 150 7.47 5.73 13.92
C SER A 150 6.79 4.83 14.94
N ILE A 151 7.38 3.68 15.25
CA ILE A 151 6.91 2.83 16.35
C ILE A 151 7.65 3.26 17.62
N PRO A 152 6.95 3.78 18.66
CA PRO A 152 7.63 4.17 19.89
C PRO A 152 8.23 2.93 20.57
N GLU A 153 9.50 3.02 21.00
CA GLU A 153 10.11 1.96 21.80
C GLU A 153 9.24 1.67 23.02
N PRO A 154 8.99 0.39 23.37
CA PRO A 154 8.29 0.05 24.60
C PRO A 154 8.99 0.71 25.79
N ALA A 155 8.27 1.55 26.55
CA ALA A 155 8.80 2.26 27.72
C ALA A 155 9.48 1.34 28.75
N THR A 156 9.21 0.03 28.67
CA THR A 156 9.85 -1.04 29.43
C THR A 156 11.38 -1.03 29.31
N VAL A 157 11.95 -0.69 28.15
CA VAL A 157 13.42 -0.68 27.95
C VAL A 157 14.05 0.41 28.82
N ALA A 158 13.51 1.63 28.77
CA ALA A 158 13.95 2.73 29.64
C ALA A 158 13.72 2.43 31.14
N GLY A 159 12.59 1.80 31.48
CA GLY A 159 12.29 1.39 32.85
C GLY A 159 13.30 0.38 33.42
N LEU A 160 13.69 -0.62 32.63
CA LEU A 160 14.68 -1.64 33.03
C LEU A 160 16.07 -1.04 33.22
N PHE A 161 16.49 -0.09 32.39
CA PHE A 161 17.75 0.64 32.59
C PHE A 161 17.76 1.45 33.89
N LEU A 162 16.67 2.16 34.21
CA LEU A 162 16.56 2.93 35.45
C LEU A 162 16.59 2.02 36.69
N VAL A 163 15.87 0.89 36.66
CA VAL A 163 15.91 -0.10 37.74
C VAL A 163 17.31 -0.71 37.88
N GLY A 164 17.96 -1.04 36.76
CA GLY A 164 19.33 -1.55 36.75
C GLY A 164 20.34 -0.59 37.39
N MET A 165 20.32 0.70 37.00
CA MET A 165 21.17 1.72 37.62
C MET A 165 20.86 1.93 39.11
N TYR A 166 19.58 1.86 39.51
CA TYR A 166 19.18 1.95 40.91
C TYR A 166 19.71 0.76 41.73
N LEU A 167 19.64 -0.46 41.21
CA LEU A 167 20.17 -1.65 41.88
C LEU A 167 21.70 -1.62 42.00
N ILE A 168 22.42 -1.08 41.00
CA ILE A 168 23.88 -0.93 41.06
C ILE A 168 24.30 0.15 42.06
N SER A 169 23.59 1.28 42.08
CA SER A 169 23.89 2.39 43.01
C SER A 169 23.57 2.02 44.46
N SER A 170 22.48 1.30 44.70
CA SER A 170 22.14 0.82 46.06
C SER A 170 23.14 -0.22 46.58
N LYS A 171 23.62 -1.15 45.74
CA LYS A 171 24.71 -2.08 46.11
C LYS A 171 25.99 -1.36 46.52
N LYS A 172 26.44 -0.36 45.75
CA LYS A 172 27.64 0.44 46.08
C LYS A 172 27.50 1.24 47.39
N LEU A 173 26.29 1.66 47.73
CA LEU A 173 25.98 2.36 48.99
C LEU A 173 26.04 1.44 50.21
N LEU A 174 25.64 0.18 50.04
CA LEU A 174 25.74 -0.86 51.06
C LEU A 174 27.19 -1.27 51.34
N GLU A 175 28.01 -1.42 50.30
CA GLU A 175 29.43 -1.82 50.44
C GLU A 175 30.29 -0.75 51.13
N LYS A 176 29.93 0.54 51.01
CA LYS A 176 30.65 1.64 51.69
C LYS A 176 30.36 1.77 53.19
N LYS A 177 29.40 1.01 53.74
CA LYS A 177 28.95 1.11 55.14
C LYS A 177 29.61 0.08 56.07
N HIS A 178 30.52 -0.74 55.56
CA HIS A 178 31.39 -1.65 56.31
C HIS A 178 32.85 -1.21 56.22
#